data_AF-A0A2M9N140-F1
#
_entry.id   AF-A0A2M9N140-F1
#
_cell.length_a   1.000
_cell.length_b   1.000
_cell.length_c   1.000
_cell.angle_alpha   90.00
_cell.angle_beta   90.00
_cell.angle_gamma   90.00
#
_symmetry.space_group_name_H-M   'P 1'
#
loop_
_entity.id
_entity.type
_entity.pdbx_description
1 polymer ?
#
loop_
_entity_poly.entity_id
_entity_poly.type
_entity_poly.pdbx_seq_one_letter_code
_entity_poly.pdbx_strand_id
1 'polypeptide(L)'
;MMILLRGILIVLFVSLIGCQQNTTQTENLTTDSGLDGFVEPEPSDWVKYITPVREYMYYRTQAVLNKDIHILWDHYPDLKENMDHKQGVNVEKNEVESLNQHVHLLDANYNIEGYERMKVKTINDNEVEVLIHASMIYLRDDFDESGGEYLVKVFLERKNNHWTVVKTDEYTLPEYKEWTKEKEQI
;
A
#
# COMPACT_ATOMS: atom_id res chain seq x y z
N MET A 1 76.16 33.28 17.30
CA MET A 1 76.97 32.31 16.53
C MET A 1 76.05 31.73 15.46
N MET A 2 75.94 32.40 14.29
CA MET A 2 76.39 31.89 12.97
C MET A 2 75.90 30.44 12.74
N ILE A 3 75.00 30.13 11.79
CA ILE A 3 75.18 30.29 10.33
C ILE A 3 73.81 30.50 9.62
N LEU A 4 73.88 31.29 8.54
CA LEU A 4 72.83 31.74 7.63
C LEU A 4 72.26 30.69 6.66
N LEU A 5 70.98 30.93 6.30
CA LEU A 5 70.28 30.78 5.01
C LEU A 5 70.95 30.04 3.84
N ARG A 6 70.26 29.02 3.29
CA ARG A 6 69.93 28.75 1.85
C ARG A 6 68.84 27.65 1.83
N GLY A 7 67.71 27.65 1.13
CA GLY A 7 67.04 28.56 0.21
C GLY A 7 65.77 27.86 -0.32
N ILE A 8 64.79 28.66 -0.76
CA ILE A 8 63.83 28.40 -1.85
C ILE A 8 62.65 27.43 -1.58
N LEU A 9 61.53 28.04 -1.17
CA LEU A 9 60.19 28.02 -1.80
C LEU A 9 59.86 26.89 -2.81
N ILE A 10 59.01 25.92 -2.41
CA ILE A 10 58.02 25.23 -3.26
C ILE A 10 56.75 25.09 -2.41
N VAL A 11 55.85 26.07 -2.45
CA VAL A 11 54.54 25.98 -3.14
C VAL A 11 53.79 24.67 -2.88
N LEU A 12 53.00 24.66 -1.80
CA LEU A 12 51.54 24.58 -1.85
C LEU A 12 50.94 23.70 -2.97
N PHE A 13 50.80 22.38 -2.75
CA PHE A 13 49.79 21.58 -3.45
C PHE A 13 49.30 20.42 -2.56
N VAL A 14 48.07 20.57 -2.07
CA VAL A 14 47.10 19.49 -1.85
C VAL A 14 47.45 18.46 -0.76
N SER A 15 47.30 18.87 0.51
CA SER A 15 47.00 17.94 1.62
C SER A 15 45.54 18.07 2.11
N LEU A 16 44.67 18.68 1.30
CA LEU A 16 43.21 18.68 1.48
C LEU A 16 42.56 17.54 0.67
N ILE A 17 43.11 16.33 0.74
CA ILE A 17 42.32 15.13 0.44
C ILE A 17 41.62 14.78 1.74
N GLY A 18 40.64 15.62 2.08
CA GLY A 18 39.58 15.21 2.99
C GLY A 18 38.96 13.95 2.41
N CYS A 19 38.71 12.97 3.27
CA CYS A 19 37.95 11.79 2.93
C CYS A 19 36.66 12.21 2.23
N GLN A 20 36.61 12.08 0.90
CA GLN A 20 35.34 11.83 0.23
C GLN A 20 34.87 10.49 0.75
N GLN A 21 34.12 10.52 1.85
CA GLN A 21 33.14 9.48 2.08
C GLN A 21 32.28 9.51 0.82
N ASN A 22 32.36 8.42 0.04
CA ASN A 22 31.29 8.09 -0.88
C ASN A 22 30.05 7.99 0.00
N THR A 23 29.32 9.10 0.11
CA THR A 23 27.93 9.08 0.52
C THR A 23 27.24 8.37 -0.62
N THR A 24 27.24 7.04 -0.55
CA THR A 24 26.09 6.28 -1.00
C THR A 24 24.91 7.06 -0.46
N GLN A 25 24.11 7.64 -1.34
CA GLN A 25 22.75 8.02 -0.98
C GLN A 25 22.12 6.73 -0.49
N THR A 26 22.24 6.48 0.81
CA THR A 26 21.14 5.95 1.56
C THR A 26 20.02 6.91 1.18
N GLU A 27 19.16 6.47 0.27
CA GLU A 27 17.80 6.94 0.25
C GLU A 27 17.37 6.87 1.70
N ASN A 28 17.38 8.02 2.37
CA ASN A 28 16.49 8.21 3.47
C ASN A 28 15.11 8.02 2.83
N LEU A 29 14.65 6.77 2.83
CA LEU A 29 13.29 6.45 3.20
C LEU A 29 13.07 7.12 4.55
N THR A 30 12.92 8.46 4.52
CA THR A 30 11.95 9.10 5.37
C THR A 30 10.69 8.32 5.05
N THR A 31 10.35 7.41 5.95
CA THR A 31 9.00 6.94 6.18
C THR A 31 8.17 8.20 6.33
N ASP A 32 7.73 8.72 5.18
CA ASP A 32 6.56 9.55 5.08
C ASP A 32 5.47 8.64 5.65
N SER A 33 5.09 8.90 6.91
CA SER A 33 4.10 8.09 7.60
C SER A 33 2.95 7.95 6.63
N GLY A 34 2.69 6.74 6.11
CA GLY A 34 1.81 6.52 4.94
C GLY A 34 0.35 6.93 5.16
N LEU A 35 0.09 7.58 6.30
CA LEU A 35 -1.11 8.20 6.82
C LEU A 35 -1.21 9.71 6.55
N ASP A 36 -0.14 10.39 6.12
CA ASP A 36 -0.21 11.84 5.90
C ASP A 36 -1.24 12.19 4.82
N GLY A 37 -2.15 13.10 5.16
CA GLY A 37 -3.27 13.51 4.33
C GLY A 37 -4.51 12.61 4.35
N PHE A 38 -4.52 11.48 5.08
CA PHE A 38 -5.72 10.66 5.24
C PHE A 38 -6.62 11.19 6.36
N VAL A 39 -7.88 11.48 6.02
CA VAL A 39 -8.90 11.96 6.97
C VAL A 39 -10.18 11.15 6.87
N GLU A 40 -10.96 11.08 7.94
CA GLU A 40 -12.32 10.54 7.84
C GLU A 40 -13.16 11.46 6.92
N PRO A 41 -13.81 10.94 5.86
CA PRO A 41 -14.54 11.78 4.92
C PRO A 41 -15.85 12.29 5.53
N GLU A 42 -16.29 13.46 5.05
CA GLU A 42 -17.64 13.96 5.30
C GLU A 42 -18.69 12.96 4.80
N PRO A 43 -19.91 12.90 5.37
CA PRO A 43 -20.91 11.89 5.01
C PRO A 43 -21.23 11.80 3.51
N SER A 44 -21.25 12.93 2.79
CA SER A 44 -21.46 12.94 1.34
C SER A 44 -20.31 12.31 0.57
N ASP A 45 -19.08 12.56 0.99
CA ASP A 45 -17.88 11.98 0.38
C ASP A 45 -17.71 10.51 0.77
N TRP A 46 -18.11 10.13 1.98
CA TRP A 46 -18.18 8.74 2.38
C TRP A 46 -19.05 7.94 1.42
N VAL A 47 -20.28 8.38 1.14
CA VAL A 47 -21.20 7.71 0.18
C VAL A 47 -20.59 7.64 -1.21
N LYS A 48 -19.93 8.71 -1.64
CA LYS A 48 -19.27 8.83 -2.96
C LYS A 48 -18.15 7.79 -3.13
N TYR A 49 -17.30 7.59 -2.13
CA TYR A 49 -16.11 6.72 -2.24
C TYR A 49 -16.34 5.30 -1.73
N ILE A 50 -17.25 5.07 -0.78
CA ILE A 50 -17.54 3.72 -0.28
C ILE A 50 -18.23 2.86 -1.34
N THR A 51 -19.01 3.47 -2.23
CA THR A 51 -19.77 2.76 -3.26
C THR A 51 -18.86 1.98 -4.22
N PRO A 52 -17.87 2.60 -4.90
CA PRO A 52 -16.94 1.86 -5.75
C PRO A 52 -16.06 0.87 -4.97
N VAL A 53 -15.72 1.17 -3.71
CA VAL A 53 -15.00 0.24 -2.84
C VAL A 53 -15.81 -1.03 -2.55
N ARG A 54 -17.10 -0.88 -2.23
CA ARG A 54 -18.01 -2.01 -2.00
C ARG A 54 -18.20 -2.85 -3.25
N GLU A 55 -18.32 -2.21 -4.40
CA GLU A 55 -18.39 -2.90 -5.68
C GLU A 55 -17.11 -3.72 -5.94
N TYR A 56 -15.94 -3.14 -5.70
CA TYR A 56 -14.68 -3.85 -5.81
C TYR A 56 -14.60 -5.05 -4.85
N MET A 57 -14.99 -4.87 -3.58
CA MET A 57 -15.01 -5.97 -2.61
C MET A 57 -16.01 -7.06 -2.97
N TYR A 58 -17.15 -6.69 -3.58
CA TYR A 58 -18.08 -7.66 -4.12
C TYR A 58 -17.43 -8.53 -5.21
N TYR A 59 -16.80 -7.93 -6.22
CA TYR A 59 -16.15 -8.70 -7.29
C TYR A 59 -14.95 -9.50 -6.79
N ARG A 60 -14.19 -8.98 -5.83
CA ARG A 60 -13.12 -9.73 -5.16
C ARG A 60 -13.66 -10.96 -4.43
N THR A 61 -14.77 -10.80 -3.70
CA THR A 61 -15.49 -11.90 -3.05
C THR A 61 -15.92 -12.95 -4.07
N GLN A 62 -16.52 -12.52 -5.19
CA GLN A 62 -16.92 -13.44 -6.26
C GLN A 62 -15.72 -14.18 -6.86
N ALA A 63 -14.60 -13.49 -7.07
CA ALA A 63 -13.37 -14.13 -7.57
C ALA A 63 -12.84 -15.21 -6.63
N VAL A 64 -12.85 -14.95 -5.32
CA VAL A 64 -12.43 -15.93 -4.29
C VAL A 64 -13.38 -17.12 -4.24
N LEU A 65 -14.70 -16.90 -4.16
CA LEU A 65 -15.69 -17.96 -4.05
C LEU A 65 -15.72 -18.87 -5.29
N ASN A 66 -15.56 -18.29 -6.47
CA ASN A 66 -15.55 -19.02 -7.73
C ASN A 66 -14.15 -19.49 -8.15
N LYS A 67 -13.12 -19.19 -7.36
CA LYS A 67 -11.71 -19.54 -7.63
C LYS A 67 -11.23 -19.03 -8.98
N ASP A 68 -11.69 -17.85 -9.37
CA ASP A 68 -11.45 -17.26 -10.69
C ASP A 68 -11.17 -15.75 -10.58
N ILE A 69 -9.88 -15.40 -10.71
CA ILE A 69 -9.43 -14.00 -10.70
C ILE A 69 -9.96 -13.18 -11.88
N HIS A 70 -10.36 -13.84 -12.99
CA HIS A 70 -10.89 -13.13 -14.16
C HIS A 70 -12.20 -12.41 -13.86
N ILE A 71 -13.00 -12.90 -12.89
CA ILE A 71 -14.20 -12.20 -12.43
C ILE A 71 -13.86 -10.79 -11.93
N LEU A 72 -12.74 -10.62 -11.22
CA LEU A 72 -12.31 -9.31 -10.75
C LEU A 72 -11.73 -8.47 -11.90
N TRP A 73 -10.84 -9.06 -12.69
CA TRP A 73 -10.13 -8.32 -13.75
C TRP A 73 -11.00 -7.92 -14.93
N ASP A 74 -12.07 -8.64 -15.23
CA ASP A 74 -13.01 -8.24 -16.27
C ASP A 74 -13.75 -6.95 -15.88
N HIS A 75 -13.94 -6.72 -14.58
CA HIS A 75 -14.52 -5.48 -14.04
C HIS A 75 -13.46 -4.39 -13.78
N TYR A 76 -12.25 -4.76 -13.36
CA TYR A 76 -11.14 -3.86 -13.07
C TYR A 76 -9.86 -4.30 -13.80
N PRO A 77 -9.77 -4.08 -15.12
CA PRO A 77 -8.67 -4.60 -15.94
C PRO A 77 -7.31 -4.02 -15.56
N ASP A 78 -7.27 -2.81 -15.01
CA ASP A 78 -6.04 -2.15 -14.57
C ASP A 78 -5.34 -2.92 -13.44
N LEU A 79 -6.10 -3.69 -12.63
CA LEU A 79 -5.56 -4.52 -11.54
C LEU A 79 -4.80 -5.75 -12.02
N LYS A 80 -4.87 -6.09 -13.31
CA LYS A 80 -4.07 -7.17 -13.90
C LYS A 80 -2.61 -6.74 -14.12
N GLU A 81 -2.40 -5.45 -14.28
CA GLU A 81 -1.10 -4.89 -14.63
C GLU A 81 -0.30 -4.51 -13.37
N ASN A 82 1.03 -4.45 -13.51
CA ASN A 82 1.95 -3.96 -12.47
C ASN A 82 1.80 -4.62 -11.08
N MET A 83 1.43 -5.90 -11.02
CA MET A 83 1.38 -6.64 -9.76
C MET A 83 2.76 -6.70 -9.11
N ASP A 84 2.86 -6.29 -7.83
CA ASP A 84 4.07 -6.40 -7.03
C ASP A 84 3.76 -6.99 -5.66
N HIS A 85 4.01 -8.30 -5.53
CA HIS A 85 3.80 -9.02 -4.28
C HIS A 85 4.68 -8.52 -3.13
N LYS A 86 5.87 -7.98 -3.41
CA LYS A 86 6.76 -7.49 -2.35
C LYS A 86 6.26 -6.18 -1.75
N GLN A 87 5.44 -5.45 -2.49
CA GLN A 87 4.88 -4.16 -2.08
C GLN A 87 3.37 -4.23 -1.87
N GLY A 88 2.75 -5.41 -2.00
CA GLY A 88 1.31 -5.57 -1.85
C GLY A 88 0.45 -4.95 -2.96
N VAL A 89 1.05 -4.56 -4.09
CA VAL A 89 0.34 -3.89 -5.18
C VAL A 89 -0.39 -4.90 -6.06
N ASN A 90 -1.71 -4.72 -6.21
CA ASN A 90 -2.59 -5.53 -7.07
C ASN A 90 -2.43 -7.04 -6.82
N VAL A 91 -2.41 -7.45 -5.55
CA VAL A 91 -2.05 -8.83 -5.13
C VAL A 91 -3.24 -9.79 -4.98
N GLU A 92 -4.45 -9.40 -5.38
CA GLU A 92 -5.68 -10.19 -5.18
C GLU A 92 -5.59 -11.58 -5.81
N LYS A 93 -4.86 -11.70 -6.93
CA LYS A 93 -4.59 -13.00 -7.56
C LYS A 93 -3.97 -13.99 -6.58
N ASN A 94 -3.09 -13.55 -5.70
CA ASN A 94 -2.37 -14.43 -4.77
C ASN A 94 -3.32 -14.98 -3.72
N GLU A 95 -4.27 -14.17 -3.25
CA GLU A 95 -5.34 -14.61 -2.35
C GLU A 95 -6.20 -15.68 -3.04
N VAL A 96 -6.71 -15.40 -4.25
CA VAL A 96 -7.54 -16.34 -5.02
C VAL A 96 -6.80 -17.65 -5.27
N GLU A 97 -5.54 -17.61 -5.69
CA GLU A 97 -4.74 -18.80 -5.94
C GLU A 97 -4.44 -19.58 -4.65
N SER A 98 -4.12 -18.90 -3.55
CA SER A 98 -3.82 -19.55 -2.26
C SER A 98 -5.02 -20.30 -1.69
N LEU A 99 -6.21 -19.70 -1.75
CA LEU A 99 -7.45 -20.30 -1.27
C LEU A 99 -7.90 -21.46 -2.18
N ASN A 100 -7.59 -21.39 -3.47
CA ASN A 100 -7.95 -22.47 -4.40
C ASN A 100 -7.21 -23.78 -4.12
N GLN A 101 -5.97 -23.73 -3.61
CA GLN A 101 -5.11 -24.91 -3.55
C GLN A 101 -5.63 -26.01 -2.61
N HIS A 102 -6.29 -25.67 -1.50
CA HIS A 102 -6.71 -26.69 -0.51
C HIS A 102 -7.96 -26.31 0.30
N VAL A 103 -8.67 -25.23 -0.08
CA VAL A 103 -9.82 -24.74 0.68
C VAL A 103 -11.06 -24.74 -0.21
N HIS A 104 -12.15 -25.27 0.33
CA HIS A 104 -13.49 -25.15 -0.22
C HIS A 104 -14.25 -24.13 0.62
N LEU A 105 -14.63 -23.03 -0.02
CA LEU A 105 -15.32 -21.92 0.65
C LEU A 105 -16.81 -22.00 0.36
N LEU A 106 -17.62 -21.89 1.41
CA LEU A 106 -19.06 -21.69 1.33
C LEU A 106 -19.40 -20.22 1.20
N ASP A 107 -18.65 -19.36 1.89
CA ASP A 107 -18.88 -17.92 1.93
C ASP A 107 -17.58 -17.15 2.22
N ALA A 108 -17.57 -15.87 1.87
CA ALA A 108 -16.50 -14.94 2.12
C ALA A 108 -17.10 -13.55 2.40
N ASN A 109 -16.60 -12.88 3.44
CA ASN A 109 -17.10 -11.59 3.88
C ASN A 109 -15.94 -10.63 4.14
N TYR A 110 -15.92 -9.52 3.40
CA TYR A 110 -14.97 -8.42 3.58
C TYR A 110 -15.69 -7.29 4.34
N ASN A 111 -15.47 -7.23 5.64
CA ASN A 111 -16.02 -6.16 6.48
C ASN A 111 -15.11 -4.94 6.41
N ILE A 112 -15.34 -4.11 5.39
CA ILE A 112 -14.54 -2.92 5.03
C ILE A 112 -14.40 -1.86 6.14
N GLU A 113 -15.25 -1.86 7.15
CA GLU A 113 -15.12 -0.98 8.32
C GLU A 113 -15.15 -1.80 9.62
N GLY A 114 -14.61 -3.04 9.56
CA GLY A 114 -14.58 -3.96 10.69
C GLY A 114 -13.69 -3.53 11.85
N TYR A 115 -12.66 -2.72 11.57
CA TYR A 115 -11.76 -2.18 12.58
C TYR A 115 -11.88 -0.66 12.69
N GLU A 116 -11.80 0.06 11.57
CA GLU A 116 -11.93 1.52 11.55
C GLU A 116 -12.79 2.00 10.39
N ARG A 117 -13.33 3.22 10.55
CA ARG A 117 -13.99 3.92 9.43
C ARG A 117 -12.98 4.19 8.33
N MET A 118 -13.44 4.13 7.08
CA MET A 118 -12.58 4.44 5.94
C MET A 118 -12.00 5.86 6.06
N LYS A 119 -10.75 6.02 5.64
CA LYS A 119 -10.11 7.34 5.53
C LYS A 119 -9.81 7.62 4.07
N VAL A 120 -9.79 8.90 3.73
CA VAL A 120 -9.66 9.37 2.36
C VAL A 120 -8.55 10.41 2.27
N LYS A 121 -7.71 10.29 1.25
CA LYS A 121 -6.74 11.30 0.84
C LYS A 121 -7.08 11.73 -0.58
N THR A 122 -7.51 12.99 -0.73
CA THR A 122 -7.79 13.54 -2.05
C THR A 122 -6.48 13.97 -2.69
N ILE A 123 -6.17 13.45 -3.89
CA ILE A 123 -4.99 13.83 -4.64
C ILE A 123 -5.33 15.00 -5.56
N ASN A 124 -6.45 14.91 -6.28
CA ASN A 124 -7.04 15.97 -7.09
C ASN A 124 -8.53 15.66 -7.38
N ASP A 125 -9.17 16.45 -8.26
CA ASP A 125 -10.59 16.29 -8.60
C ASP A 125 -10.95 14.93 -9.26
N ASN A 126 -9.96 14.21 -9.79
CA ASN A 126 -10.11 12.97 -10.53
C ASN A 126 -9.42 11.77 -9.86
N GLU A 127 -8.66 11.97 -8.79
CA GLU A 127 -7.87 10.92 -8.14
C GLU A 127 -7.97 11.01 -6.62
N VAL A 128 -8.27 9.87 -6.00
CA VAL A 128 -8.48 9.75 -4.56
C VAL A 128 -7.90 8.42 -4.06
N GLU A 129 -7.23 8.44 -2.92
CA GLU A 129 -6.84 7.23 -2.20
C GLU A 129 -7.78 6.98 -1.03
N VAL A 130 -8.21 5.73 -0.87
CA VAL A 130 -9.05 5.27 0.24
C VAL A 130 -8.26 4.28 1.07
N LEU A 131 -8.05 4.57 2.35
CA LEU A 131 -7.44 3.67 3.31
C LEU A 131 -8.53 2.89 4.04
N ILE A 132 -8.43 1.56 4.00
CA ILE A 132 -9.40 0.62 4.55
C ILE A 132 -8.68 -0.27 5.57
N HIS A 133 -9.19 -0.27 6.79
CA HIS A 133 -8.73 -1.16 7.86
C HIS A 133 -9.87 -2.09 8.26
N ALA A 134 -9.75 -3.35 7.83
CA ALA A 134 -10.88 -4.25 7.69
C ALA A 134 -10.56 -5.68 8.13
N SER A 135 -11.61 -6.49 8.25
CA SER A 135 -11.48 -7.94 8.39
C SER A 135 -11.98 -8.65 7.13
N MET A 136 -11.34 -9.77 6.81
CA MET A 136 -11.82 -10.78 5.88
C MET A 136 -12.14 -12.05 6.66
N ILE A 137 -13.29 -12.65 6.40
CA ILE A 137 -13.71 -13.92 7.02
C ILE A 137 -14.14 -14.87 5.92
N TYR A 138 -13.65 -16.09 5.97
CA TYR A 138 -13.91 -17.18 5.06
C TYR A 138 -14.62 -18.30 5.81
N LEU A 139 -15.80 -18.68 5.35
CA LEU A 139 -16.51 -19.85 5.86
C LEU A 139 -16.16 -21.06 4.99
N ARG A 140 -15.58 -22.08 5.62
CA ARG A 140 -15.19 -23.33 4.94
C ARG A 140 -16.34 -24.34 4.90
N ASP A 141 -16.20 -25.38 4.09
CA ASP A 141 -17.18 -26.46 3.94
C ASP A 141 -17.32 -27.37 5.18
N ASP A 142 -16.34 -27.32 6.10
CA ASP A 142 -16.42 -27.91 7.44
C ASP A 142 -17.07 -26.97 8.48
N PHE A 143 -17.62 -25.84 8.05
CA PHE A 143 -18.25 -24.79 8.87
C PHE A 143 -17.31 -24.11 9.87
N ASP A 144 -16.00 -24.30 9.74
CA ASP A 144 -15.01 -23.51 10.49
C ASP A 144 -14.69 -22.21 9.75
N GLU A 145 -14.21 -21.23 10.50
CA GLU A 145 -13.88 -19.91 9.98
C GLU A 145 -12.36 -19.74 9.87
N SER A 146 -11.92 -19.10 8.80
CA SER A 146 -10.56 -18.57 8.68
C SER A 146 -10.60 -17.14 8.18
N GLY A 147 -9.46 -16.46 8.21
CA GLY A 147 -9.36 -15.08 7.78
C GLY A 147 -8.50 -14.28 8.71
N GLY A 148 -8.70 -12.98 8.71
CA GLY A 148 -7.90 -12.09 9.51
C GLY A 148 -8.15 -10.62 9.18
N GLU A 149 -7.22 -9.83 9.65
CA GLU A 149 -7.19 -8.40 9.48
C GLU A 149 -6.37 -8.02 8.25
N TYR A 150 -6.78 -6.98 7.54
CA TYR A 150 -5.98 -6.39 6.49
C TYR A 150 -6.11 -4.86 6.49
N LEU A 151 -5.06 -4.22 5.98
CA LEU A 151 -4.99 -2.78 5.75
C LEU A 151 -4.64 -2.58 4.29
N VAL A 152 -5.45 -1.83 3.55
CA VAL A 152 -5.28 -1.65 2.11
C VAL A 152 -5.55 -0.20 1.71
N LYS A 153 -4.75 0.31 0.77
CA LYS A 153 -5.07 1.51 0.02
C LYS A 153 -5.74 1.12 -1.30
N VAL A 154 -6.89 1.71 -1.55
CA VAL A 154 -7.64 1.58 -2.80
C VAL A 154 -7.54 2.90 -3.55
N PHE A 155 -6.98 2.86 -4.76
CA PHE A 155 -6.78 4.03 -5.59
C PHE A 155 -7.98 4.14 -6.54
N LEU A 156 -8.70 5.24 -6.42
CA LEU A 156 -9.86 5.57 -7.24
C LEU A 156 -9.51 6.63 -8.27
N GLU A 157 -9.87 6.37 -9.52
CA GLU A 157 -9.80 7.34 -10.61
C GLU A 157 -11.21 7.63 -11.15
N ARG A 158 -11.49 8.87 -11.49
CA ARG A 158 -12.77 9.27 -12.09
C ARG A 158 -12.76 9.04 -13.61
N LYS A 159 -13.35 7.94 -14.06
CA LYS A 159 -13.51 7.59 -15.48
C LYS A 159 -14.98 7.74 -15.90
N ASN A 160 -15.24 8.47 -16.99
CA ASN A 160 -16.60 8.69 -17.50
C ASN A 160 -17.61 9.13 -16.42
N ASN A 161 -17.20 10.05 -15.55
CA ASN A 161 -17.99 10.56 -14.42
C ASN A 161 -18.30 9.54 -13.30
N HIS A 162 -17.64 8.40 -13.26
CA HIS A 162 -17.75 7.38 -12.21
C HIS A 162 -16.38 7.15 -11.57
N TRP A 163 -16.36 6.87 -10.27
CA TRP A 163 -15.13 6.47 -9.59
C TRP A 163 -14.90 4.98 -9.83
N THR A 164 -13.69 4.61 -10.20
CA THR A 164 -13.30 3.24 -10.51
C THR A 164 -12.01 2.90 -9.80
N VAL A 165 -11.92 1.69 -9.24
CA VAL A 165 -10.67 1.17 -8.67
C VAL A 165 -9.69 0.90 -9.80
N VAL A 166 -8.49 1.47 -9.70
CA VAL A 166 -7.44 1.33 -10.73
C VAL A 166 -6.15 0.71 -10.18
N LYS A 167 -5.95 0.75 -8.86
CA LYS A 167 -4.83 0.13 -8.16
C LYS A 167 -5.27 -0.22 -6.74
N THR A 168 -4.71 -1.27 -6.20
CA THR A 168 -4.73 -1.59 -4.76
C THR A 168 -3.30 -1.75 -4.25
N ASP A 169 -3.14 -1.56 -2.94
CA ASP A 169 -1.85 -1.62 -2.25
C ASP A 169 -2.11 -2.11 -0.83
N GLU A 170 -2.03 -3.43 -0.66
CA GLU A 170 -2.24 -4.11 0.62
C GLU A 170 -0.97 -4.04 1.46
N TYR A 171 -1.10 -3.57 2.70
CA TYR A 171 0.03 -3.46 3.60
C TYR A 171 0.66 -4.83 3.83
N THR A 172 1.96 -4.91 3.55
CA THR A 172 2.77 -6.04 3.97
C THR A 172 2.88 -6.08 5.49
N LEU A 173 3.24 -7.24 6.03
CA LEU A 173 3.41 -7.39 7.48
C LEU A 173 4.41 -6.38 8.10
N PRO A 174 5.56 -6.06 7.46
CA PRO A 174 6.42 -4.98 7.93
C PRO A 174 5.73 -3.62 7.98
N GLU A 175 5.06 -3.21 6.90
CA GLU A 175 4.37 -1.90 6.83
C GLU A 175 3.25 -1.81 7.86
N TYR A 176 2.48 -2.88 8.04
CA TYR A 176 1.43 -2.93 9.05
C TYR A 176 1.99 -2.73 10.47
N LYS A 177 3.14 -3.34 10.79
CA LYS A 177 3.82 -3.19 12.09
C LYS A 177 4.36 -1.78 12.32
N GLU A 178 4.81 -1.11 11.27
CA GLU A 178 5.25 0.28 11.34
C GLU A 178 4.05 1.19 11.58
N TRP A 179 2.98 1.00 10.82
CA TRP A 179 1.72 1.73 10.95
C TRP A 179 1.10 1.62 12.36
N THR A 180 1.13 0.43 12.98
CA THR A 180 0.61 0.27 14.35
C THR A 180 1.45 1.04 15.37
N LYS A 181 2.78 1.05 15.23
CA LYS A 181 3.66 1.82 16.13
C LYS A 181 3.45 3.33 16.01
N GLU A 182 3.18 3.83 14.80
CA GLU A 182 2.88 5.24 14.58
C GLU A 182 1.59 5.63 15.29
N LYS A 183 0.56 4.78 15.25
CA LYS A 183 -0.69 5.01 15.95
C LYS A 183 -0.58 5.04 17.47
N GLU A 184 0.28 4.21 18.05
CA GLU A 184 0.53 4.19 19.49
C GLU A 184 1.23 5.47 20.01
N GLN A 185 1.79 6.28 19.10
CA GLN A 185 2.50 7.52 19.42
C GLN A 185 1.64 8.79 19.31
N ILE A 186 0.40 8.67 18.80
CA ILE A 186 -0.59 9.76 18.66
C ILE A 186 -1.57 9.71 19.84
#